data_AF-A0A3R9E0A0-F1
#
_entry.id   AF-A0A3R9E0A0-F1
#
_cell.length_a   1.000
_cell.length_b   1.000
_cell.length_c   1.000
_cell.angle_alpha   90.00
_cell.angle_beta   90.00
_cell.angle_gamma   90.00
#
_symmetry.space_group_name_H-M   'P 1'
#
loop_
_entity.id
_entity.type
_entity.pdbx_description
1 polymer ?
#
loop_
_entity_poly.entity_id
_entity_poly.type
_entity_poly.pdbx_seq_one_letter_code
_entity_poly.pdbx_strand_id
1 'polypeptide(L)'
;MNKYIKVAVAYKFKPEGEVYKQAQYRKVTPEEDIQQVQNDVLHMFSNLFDKLVYLEGINVTEVSEIEYRAGRVEEDAELRFLQQITLDGCVS
;
A
#
# COMPACT_ATOMS: atom_id res chain seq x y z
N MET A 1 11.95 0.78 21.16
CA MET A 1 11.63 2.04 20.47
C MET A 1 10.69 1.69 19.33
N ASN A 2 9.59 2.42 19.10
CA ASN A 2 8.69 2.06 17.99
C ASN A 2 9.44 2.22 16.66
N LYS A 3 9.22 1.28 15.73
CA LYS A 3 9.69 1.37 14.36
C LYS A 3 8.51 1.64 13.45
N TYR A 4 8.70 2.45 12.42
CA TYR A 4 7.66 2.82 11.48
C TYR A 4 8.14 2.49 10.08
N ILE A 5 7.27 1.91 9.26
CA ILE A 5 7.61 1.55 7.90
C ILE A 5 6.60 2.10 6.91
N LYS A 6 7.09 2.32 5.69
CA LYS A 6 6.32 2.58 4.49
C LYS A 6 6.42 1.35 3.58
N VAL A 7 5.28 0.78 3.25
CA VAL A 7 5.13 -0.28 2.24
C VAL A 7 4.58 0.36 0.98
N ALA A 8 5.40 0.46 -0.06
CA ALA A 8 4.99 0.99 -1.36
C ALA A 8 4.90 -0.15 -2.37
N VAL A 9 3.77 -0.23 -3.07
CA VAL A 9 3.50 -1.25 -4.09
C VAL A 9 3.16 -0.58 -5.41
N ALA A 10 3.74 -1.08 -6.49
CA ALA A 10 3.39 -0.71 -7.86
C ALA A 10 2.84 -1.93 -8.60
N TYR A 11 1.71 -1.77 -9.27
CA TYR A 11 1.04 -2.85 -10.00
C TYR A 11 0.26 -2.32 -11.21
N LYS A 12 -0.08 -3.21 -12.15
CA LYS A 12 -0.96 -2.94 -13.30
C LYS A 12 -2.11 -3.94 -13.32
N PHE A 13 -3.31 -3.53 -13.70
CA PHE A 13 -4.39 -4.48 -13.96
C PHE A 13 -4.16 -5.22 -15.29
N LYS A 14 -4.47 -6.53 -15.32
CA LYS A 14 -4.41 -7.36 -16.54
C LYS A 14 -5.64 -7.11 -17.43
N PRO A 15 -5.55 -7.31 -18.77
CA PRO A 15 -4.36 -7.66 -19.53
C PRO A 15 -3.48 -6.44 -19.87
N GLU A 16 -4.08 -5.27 -20.02
CA GLU A 16 -3.44 -4.00 -20.37
C GLU A 16 -4.03 -2.93 -19.45
N GLY A 17 -3.17 -2.22 -18.73
CA GLY A 17 -3.59 -1.25 -17.73
C GLY A 17 -2.47 -0.30 -17.35
N GLU A 18 -2.86 0.84 -16.78
CA GLU A 18 -1.93 1.81 -16.24
C GLU A 18 -1.21 1.28 -14.99
N VAL A 19 -0.04 1.87 -14.69
CA VAL A 19 0.68 1.58 -13.45
C VAL A 19 0.05 2.36 -12.32
N TYR A 20 -0.51 1.63 -11.36
CA TYR A 20 -0.98 2.15 -10.10
C TYR A 20 0.13 2.04 -9.05
N LYS A 21 0.24 3.07 -8.22
CA LYS A 21 1.17 3.11 -7.09
C LYS A 21 0.37 3.38 -5.83
N GLN A 22 0.61 2.56 -4.82
CA GLN A 22 -0.03 2.73 -3.52
C GLN A 22 1.04 2.67 -2.43
N ALA A 23 0.90 3.50 -1.41
CA ALA A 23 1.74 3.47 -0.23
C ALA A 23 0.90 3.31 1.02
N GLN A 24 1.36 2.46 1.93
CA GLN A 24 0.74 2.24 3.22
C GLN A 24 1.77 2.45 4.33
N TYR A 25 1.34 3.14 5.38
CA TYR A 25 2.20 3.45 6.53
C TYR A 25 1.73 2.66 7.75
N ARG A 26 2.64 1.91 8.37
CA ARG A 26 2.31 1.10 9.56
C ARG A 26 3.37 1.23 10.64
N LYS A 27 2.91 1.17 11.89
CA LYS A 27 3.76 0.98 13.06
C LYS A 27 4.06 -0.50 13.21
N VAL A 28 5.33 -0.83 13.46
CA VAL A 28 5.82 -2.20 13.60
C VAL A 28 6.52 -2.42 14.93
N THR A 29 6.61 -3.68 15.35
CA THR A 29 7.47 -4.01 16.49
C THR A 29 8.93 -3.93 16.07
N PRO A 30 9.86 -3.64 17.01
CA PRO A 30 11.29 -3.57 16.69
C PRO A 30 11.85 -4.85 16.06
N GLU A 31 11.24 -5.99 16.37
CA GLU A 31 11.65 -7.32 15.93
C GLU A 31 11.22 -7.63 14.49
N GLU A 32 10.29 -6.85 13.92
CA GLU A 32 9.86 -7.06 12.53
C GLU A 32 10.97 -6.64 11.55
N ASP A 33 11.44 -7.64 10.80
CA ASP A 33 12.38 -7.48 9.71
C ASP A 33 11.67 -6.92 8.47
N ILE A 34 12.27 -5.90 7.85
CA ILE A 34 11.81 -5.30 6.60
C ILE A 34 11.71 -6.35 5.49
N GLN A 35 12.68 -7.27 5.42
CA GLN A 35 12.66 -8.35 4.42
C GLN A 35 11.48 -9.29 4.63
N GLN A 36 11.14 -9.59 5.88
CA GLN A 36 9.99 -10.43 6.18
C GLN A 36 8.68 -9.75 5.75
N VAL A 37 8.52 -8.47 6.08
CA VAL A 37 7.35 -7.70 5.62
C VAL A 37 7.27 -7.66 4.09
N GLN A 38 8.39 -7.47 3.41
CA GLN A 38 8.42 -7.47 1.94
C GLN A 38 7.99 -8.82 1.36
N ASN A 39 8.46 -9.93 1.93
CA ASN A 39 8.08 -11.28 1.52
C ASN A 39 6.61 -11.57 1.79
N ASP A 40 6.07 -11.14 2.93
CA ASP A 40 4.65 -11.31 3.27
C ASP A 40 3.75 -10.56 2.28
N VAL A 41 4.11 -9.32 1.93
CA VAL A 41 3.38 -8.52 0.93
C VAL A 41 3.45 -9.19 -0.45
N LEU A 42 4.63 -9.68 -0.84
CA LEU A 42 4.80 -10.41 -2.11
C LEU A 42 3.93 -11.67 -2.15
N HIS A 43 3.93 -12.46 -1.07
CA HIS A 43 3.10 -13.66 -0.96
C HIS A 43 1.62 -13.34 -1.03
N MET A 44 1.16 -12.29 -0.34
CA MET A 44 -0.22 -11.84 -0.41
C MET A 44 -0.62 -11.45 -1.83
N PHE A 45 0.20 -10.66 -2.53
CA PHE A 45 -0.08 -10.26 -3.92
C PHE A 45 -0.14 -11.46 -4.87
N SER A 46 0.85 -12.35 -4.78
CA SER A 46 0.93 -13.55 -5.62
C SER A 46 -0.26 -14.49 -5.39
N ASN A 47 -0.73 -14.62 -4.15
CA ASN A 47 -1.80 -15.56 -3.82
C ASN A 47 -3.21 -14.99 -4.08
N LEU A 48 -3.43 -13.71 -3.76
CA LEU A 48 -4.77 -13.12 -3.79
C LEU A 48 -5.06 -12.36 -5.09
N PHE A 49 -4.04 -11.73 -5.67
CA PHE A 49 -4.23 -10.74 -6.72
C PHE A 49 -3.56 -11.10 -8.05
N ASP A 50 -2.74 -12.16 -8.13
CA ASP A 50 -2.02 -12.53 -9.36
C ASP A 50 -2.94 -12.73 -10.57
N LYS A 51 -4.19 -13.19 -10.38
CA LYS A 51 -5.13 -13.31 -11.51
C LYS A 51 -5.58 -11.96 -12.09
N LEU A 52 -5.52 -10.90 -11.30
CA LEU A 52 -6.07 -9.58 -11.62
C LEU A 52 -4.99 -8.55 -11.96
N VAL A 53 -3.80 -8.66 -11.36
CA VAL A 53 -2.74 -7.65 -11.50
C VAL A 53 -1.39 -8.25 -11.88
N TYR A 54 -0.61 -7.52 -12.65
CA TYR A 54 0.84 -7.69 -12.73
C TYR A 54 1.48 -6.86 -11.61
N LEU A 55 2.23 -7.52 -10.73
CA LEU A 55 3.03 -6.85 -9.71
C LEU A 55 4.32 -6.31 -10.35
N GLU A 56 4.52 -4.99 -10.29
CA GLU A 56 5.69 -4.33 -10.88
C GLU A 56 6.79 -4.10 -9.85
N GLY A 57 6.44 -3.89 -8.58
CA GLY A 57 7.42 -3.74 -7.52
C GLY A 57 6.83 -3.58 -6.13
N ILE A 58 7.62 -3.98 -5.13
CA ILE A 58 7.35 -3.76 -3.70
C ILE A 58 8.60 -3.14 -3.10
N ASN A 59 8.42 -2.04 -2.36
CA ASN A 59 9.48 -1.41 -1.60
C ASN A 59 9.02 -1.21 -0.16
N VAL A 60 9.74 -1.80 0.79
CA VAL A 60 9.49 -1.63 2.22
C VAL A 60 10.67 -0.86 2.81
N THR A 61 10.37 0.28 3.43
CA THR A 61 11.40 1.18 3.97
C THR A 61 11.04 1.60 5.38
N GLU A 62 12.05 1.72 6.25
CA GLU A 62 11.88 2.38 7.53
C GLU A 62 11.78 3.89 7.34
N VAL A 63 10.87 4.52 8.09
CA VAL A 63 10.60 5.95 8.02
C VAL A 63 10.60 6.55 9.42
N SER A 64 10.79 7.86 9.50
CA SER A 64 10.65 8.58 10.76
C SER A 64 9.19 8.60 11.24
N GLU A 65 8.99 8.86 12.53
CA GLU A 65 7.65 9.02 13.09
C GLU A 65 6.85 10.17 12.44
N ILE A 66 7.55 11.25 12.06
CA ILE A 66 6.92 12.41 11.40
C ILE A 66 6.42 12.02 10.01
N GLU A 67 7.24 11.33 9.22
CA GLU A 67 6.84 10.82 7.91
C GLU A 67 5.71 9.80 8.01
N TYR A 68 5.74 8.93 9.02
CA TYR A 68 4.64 8.01 9.30
C TYR A 68 3.32 8.77 9.56
N ARG A 69 3.34 9.78 10.43
CA ARG A 69 2.12 10.55 10.76
C ARG A 69 1.60 11.33 9.55
N ALA A 70 2.49 11.96 8.77
CA ALA A 70 2.11 12.66 7.55
C ALA A 70 1.51 11.68 6.52
N GLY A 71 2.20 10.57 6.27
CA GLY A 71 1.75 9.54 5.34
C GLY A 71 0.41 8.90 5.72
N ARG A 72 0.13 8.73 7.02
CA ARG A 72 -1.19 8.28 7.51
C ARG A 72 -2.31 9.26 7.19
N VAL A 73 -2.05 10.56 7.27
CA VAL A 73 -3.04 11.59 6.91
C VAL A 73 -3.31 11.59 5.41
N GLU A 74 -2.27 11.40 4.59
CA GLU A 74 -2.42 11.25 3.14
C GLU A 74 -3.22 10.00 2.77
N GLU A 75 -2.90 8.84 3.37
CA GLU A 75 -3.61 7.57 3.16
C GLU A 75 -5.10 7.70 3.51
N ASP A 76 -5.41 8.30 4.68
CA ASP A 76 -6.79 8.53 5.11
C ASP A 76 -7.52 9.51 4.16
N ALA A 77 -6.84 10.53 3.63
CA ALA A 77 -7.43 11.48 2.69
C ALA A 77 -7.75 10.84 1.33
N GLU A 78 -6.83 10.03 0.81
CA GLU A 78 -7.00 9.29 -0.45
C GLU A 78 -8.16 8.29 -0.35
N LEU A 79 -8.26 7.56 0.78
CA LEU A 79 -9.38 6.66 1.04
C LEU A 79 -10.73 7.39 1.07
N ARG A 80 -10.80 8.56 1.72
CA ARG A 80 -12.03 9.38 1.74
C ARG A 80 -12.41 9.87 0.35
N PHE A 81 -11.42 10.28 -0.45
CA PHE A 81 -11.65 10.70 -1.82
C PHE A 81 -12.24 9.57 -2.67
N LEU A 82 -11.68 8.36 -2.58
CA LEU A 82 -12.19 7.17 -3.28
C LEU A 82 -13.62 6.80 -2.82
N GLN A 83 -13.91 6.89 -1.52
CA GLN A 83 -15.25 6.65 -0.98
C GLN A 83 -16.28 7.65 -1.53
N GLN A 84 -15.90 8.93 -1.60
CA GLN A 84 -16.79 9.98 -2.14
C GLN A 84 -17.11 9.75 -3.61
N ILE A 85 -16.11 9.43 -4.44
CA ILE A 85 -16.33 9.08 -5.86
C ILE A 85 -17.29 7.89 -5.99
N THR A 86 -17.13 6.87 -5.14
CA THR A 86 -17.98 5.67 -5.18
C THR A 86 -19.43 6.00 -4.83
N LEU A 87 -19.64 6.86 -3.83
CA LEU A 87 -20.99 7.32 -3.45
C LEU A 87 -21.64 8.14 -4.57
N ASP A 88 -20.91 9.10 -5.14
CA ASP A 88 -21.45 9.96 -6.21
C ASP A 88 -21.81 9.15 -7.47
N GLY A 89 -21.03 8.10 -7.81
CA GLY A 89 -21.34 7.20 -8.92
C GLY A 89 -22.54 6.28 -8.70
N CYS A 90 -22.95 6.03 -7.45
CA CYS A 90 -24.10 5.17 -7.11
C CYS A 90 -25.43 5.92 -6.98
N VAL A 91 -25.43 7.26 -6.98
CA VAL A 91 -26.65 8.10 -6.88
C VAL A 91 -27.11 8.59 -8.27
N SER A 92 -26.62 7.96 -9.35
CA SER A 92 -27.02 8.23 -10.74
C SER A 92 -28.06 7.26 -11.27
#